data_AF-A0A4Q3RNU9-F1
#
_entry.id   AF-A0A4Q3RNU9-F1
#
_cell.length_a   1.000
_cell.length_b   1.000
_cell.length_c   1.000
_cell.angle_alpha   90.00
_cell.angle_beta   90.00
_cell.angle_gamma   90.00
#
_symmetry.space_group_name_H-M   'P 1'
#
loop_
_entity.id
_entity.type
_entity.pdbx_description
1 polymer ?
#
loop_
_entity_poly.entity_id
_entity_poly.type
_entity_poly.pdbx_seq_one_letter_code
_entity_poly.pdbx_strand_id
1 'polypeptide(L)'
;MRAILQRVSSASVTIQNQVKGSIGTGLLVLLGIAPQDTDEDAEWLCRKITAMRIFADGNGLMNLSVKEAGGNILLVSQFTLYASTK
;
A
#
# COMPACT_ATOMS: atom_id res chain seq x y z
N MET A 1 -7.28 11.61 -2.89
CA MET A 1 -6.30 10.54 -3.22
C MET A 1 -6.98 9.18 -3.14
N ARG A 2 -6.60 8.20 -3.97
CA ARG A 2 -7.11 6.82 -3.91
C ARG A 2 -5.96 5.83 -3.73
N ALA A 3 -6.16 4.81 -2.91
CA ALA A 3 -5.22 3.70 -2.80
C ALA A 3 -5.95 2.36 -2.82
N ILE A 4 -5.37 1.40 -3.53
CA ILE A 4 -5.67 -0.03 -3.35
C ILE A 4 -4.55 -0.63 -2.54
N LEU A 5 -4.91 -1.28 -1.43
CA LEU A 5 -3.97 -1.98 -0.58
C LEU A 5 -4.10 -3.49 -0.79
N GLN A 6 -2.97 -4.16 -0.91
CA GLN A 6 -2.91 -5.62 -0.96
C GLN A 6 -1.95 -6.10 0.12
N ARG A 7 -2.44 -6.94 1.04
CA ARG A 7 -1.58 -7.64 1.98
C ARG A 7 -0.86 -8.76 1.23
N VAL A 8 0.47 -8.73 1.27
CA VAL A 8 1.32 -9.63 0.49
C VAL A 8 2.28 -10.39 1.39
N SER A 9 2.62 -11.62 0.99
CA SER A 9 3.78 -12.35 1.54
C SER A 9 5.10 -11.90 0.89
N SER A 10 5.03 -11.36 -0.33
CA SER A 10 6.12 -10.67 -1.02
C SER A 10 5.57 -9.84 -2.19
N ALA A 11 6.29 -8.79 -2.58
CA ALA A 11 6.00 -8.02 -3.80
C ALA A 11 7.27 -7.41 -4.37
N SER A 12 7.32 -7.18 -5.68
CA SER A 12 8.44 -6.50 -6.34
C SER A 12 7.98 -5.71 -7.56
N VAL A 13 8.79 -4.73 -7.95
CA VAL A 13 8.66 -3.98 -9.20
C VAL A 13 9.91 -4.16 -10.05
N THR A 14 9.70 -4.49 -11.31
CA THR A 14 10.77 -4.79 -12.28
C THR A 14 10.64 -3.86 -13.48
N ILE A 15 11.73 -3.22 -13.86
CA ILE A 15 11.82 -2.34 -15.04
C ILE A 15 12.97 -2.85 -15.90
N GLN A 16 12.71 -3.14 -17.18
CA GLN A 16 13.71 -3.69 -18.10
C GLN A 16 14.42 -4.94 -17.52
N ASN A 17 13.64 -5.87 -16.97
CA ASN A 17 14.12 -7.10 -16.32
C ASN A 17 15.03 -6.89 -15.08
N GLN A 18 15.11 -5.68 -14.54
CA GLN A 18 15.82 -5.40 -13.29
C GLN A 18 14.85 -5.04 -12.17
N VAL A 19 14.99 -5.71 -11.03
CA VAL A 19 14.22 -5.38 -9.83
C VAL A 19 14.68 -4.01 -9.33
N LYS A 20 13.74 -3.06 -9.23
CA LYS A 20 13.99 -1.72 -8.71
C LYS A 20 13.53 -1.55 -7.26
N GLY A 21 12.63 -2.41 -6.81
CA GLY A 21 12.17 -2.45 -5.44
C GLY A 21 11.50 -3.78 -5.13
N SER A 22 11.69 -4.27 -3.92
CA SER A 22 11.07 -5.51 -3.45
C SER A 22 10.88 -5.47 -1.95
N ILE A 23 9.83 -6.14 -1.49
CA ILE A 23 9.53 -6.35 -0.07
C ILE A 23 9.21 -7.83 0.19
N GLY A 24 9.47 -8.27 1.41
CA GLY A 24 8.87 -9.49 1.96
C GLY A 24 7.43 -9.26 2.40
N THR A 25 7.04 -9.85 3.53
CA THR A 25 5.70 -9.64 4.12
C THR A 25 5.41 -8.15 4.31
N GLY A 26 4.23 -7.71 3.90
CA GLY A 26 3.92 -6.28 3.93
C GLY A 26 2.68 -5.89 3.13
N LEU A 27 2.69 -4.65 2.65
CA LEU A 27 1.65 -4.06 1.81
C LEU A 27 2.22 -3.66 0.44
N LEU A 28 1.58 -4.14 -0.62
CA LEU A 28 1.63 -3.47 -1.91
C LEU A 28 0.55 -2.40 -1.93
N VAL A 29 0.94 -1.16 -2.20
CA VAL A 29 0.05 0.00 -2.28
C VAL A 29 0.08 0.53 -3.71
N LEU A 30 -1.04 0.44 -4.40
CA LEU A 30 -1.26 1.12 -5.67
C LEU A 30 -1.87 2.49 -5.37
N LEU A 31 -1.15 3.56 -5.68
CA LEU A 31 -1.53 4.93 -5.32
C LEU A 31 -1.96 5.73 -6.56
N GLY A 32 -3.19 6.20 -6.55
CA GLY A 32 -3.73 7.16 -7.52
C GLY A 32 -3.83 8.53 -6.90
N ILE A 33 -3.35 9.54 -7.63
CA ILE A 33 -3.41 10.96 -7.25
C ILE A 33 -4.21 11.69 -8.33
N ALA A 34 -5.16 12.52 -7.93
CA ALA A 34 -5.98 13.37 -8.79
C ALA A 34 -5.59 14.86 -8.62
N PRO A 35 -5.92 15.74 -9.59
CA PRO A 35 -5.52 17.15 -9.56
C PRO A 35 -5.97 17.93 -8.32
N GLN A 36 -7.09 17.53 -7.70
CA GLN A 36 -7.65 18.17 -6.51
C GLN A 36 -7.09 17.64 -5.19
N ASP A 37 -6.23 16.62 -5.22
CA ASP A 37 -5.68 16.04 -4.00
C ASP A 37 -4.63 16.97 -3.38
N THR A 38 -4.61 17.06 -2.06
CA THR A 38 -3.70 17.95 -1.32
C THR A 38 -2.71 17.18 -0.44
N ASP A 39 -1.76 17.91 0.17
CA ASP A 39 -0.83 17.33 1.13
C ASP A 39 -1.55 16.80 2.38
N GLU A 40 -2.65 17.44 2.80
CA GLU A 40 -3.49 16.94 3.90
C GLU A 40 -4.13 15.58 3.57
N ASP A 41 -4.56 15.37 2.32
CA ASP A 41 -5.05 14.06 1.86
C ASP A 41 -3.95 13.00 1.94
N ALA A 42 -2.72 13.37 1.54
CA ALA A 42 -1.56 12.49 1.58
C ALA A 42 -1.22 12.09 3.02
N GLU A 43 -1.16 13.06 3.94
CA GLU A 43 -0.92 12.80 5.35
C GLU A 43 -2.00 11.91 5.96
N TRP A 44 -3.27 12.22 5.69
CA TRP A 44 -4.39 11.45 6.19
C TRP A 44 -4.33 10.00 5.68
N LEU A 45 -4.03 9.80 4.40
CA LEU A 45 -3.93 8.49 3.80
C LEU A 45 -2.73 7.71 4.36
N CYS A 46 -1.57 8.36 4.55
CA CYS A 46 -0.40 7.75 5.18
C CYS A 46 -0.71 7.25 6.60
N ARG A 47 -1.35 8.07 7.44
CA ARG A 47 -1.79 7.68 8.79
C ARG A 47 -2.76 6.49 8.72
N LYS A 48 -3.71 6.52 7.78
CA LYS A 48 -4.71 5.45 7.61
C LYS A 48 -4.09 4.14 7.17
N ILE A 49 -3.18 4.15 6.20
CA ILE A 49 -2.49 2.95 5.68
C ILE A 49 -1.61 2.34 6.78
N THR A 50 -0.80 3.16 7.46
CA THR A 50 0.16 2.68 8.45
C THR A 50 -0.49 2.16 9.73
N ALA A 51 -1.69 2.64 10.08
CA ALA A 51 -2.45 2.19 11.26
C ALA A 51 -3.47 1.06 10.98
N MET A 52 -3.66 0.66 9.71
CA MET A 52 -4.69 -0.31 9.34
C MET A 52 -4.39 -1.71 9.88
N ARG A 53 -5.30 -2.25 10.72
CA ARG A 53 -5.15 -3.55 11.40
C ARG A 53 -5.60 -4.71 10.51
N ILE A 54 -4.75 -5.10 9.56
CA ILE A 54 -5.02 -6.17 8.57
C ILE A 54 -3.99 -7.30 8.58
N PHE A 55 -3.07 -7.31 9.54
CA PHE A 55 -2.10 -8.38 9.77
C PHE A 55 -2.53 -9.24 10.96
N ALA A 56 -2.18 -10.53 10.90
CA ALA A 56 -2.51 -11.47 11.96
C ALA A 56 -1.63 -11.24 13.20
N ASP A 57 -2.22 -11.37 14.39
CA ASP A 57 -1.49 -11.46 15.66
C ASP A 57 -1.05 -12.90 15.96
N GLY A 58 -0.50 -13.14 17.15
CA GLY A 58 -0.07 -14.47 17.60
C GLY A 58 -1.19 -15.51 17.68
N ASN A 59 -2.46 -15.09 17.66
CA ASN A 59 -3.63 -15.97 17.64
C ASN A 59 -4.23 -16.12 16.23
N GLY A 60 -3.58 -15.55 15.20
CA GLY A 60 -4.07 -15.59 13.82
C GLY A 60 -5.17 -14.56 13.52
N LEU A 61 -5.54 -13.69 14.47
CA LEU A 61 -6.60 -12.71 14.29
C LEU A 61 -6.08 -11.42 13.67
N MET A 62 -6.86 -10.78 12.79
CA MET A 62 -6.46 -9.55 12.11
C MET A 62 -6.47 -8.34 13.05
N ASN A 63 -5.38 -8.19 13.81
CA ASN A 63 -5.24 -7.16 14.82
C ASN A 63 -3.98 -6.31 14.64
N LEU A 64 -3.02 -6.68 13.81
CA LEU A 64 -1.78 -5.91 13.71
C LEU A 64 -1.82 -4.97 12.50
N SER A 65 -1.28 -3.78 12.70
CA SER A 65 -0.90 -2.89 11.61
C SER A 65 0.37 -3.38 10.91
N VAL A 66 0.69 -2.81 9.73
CA VAL A 66 1.93 -3.13 9.02
C VAL A 66 3.17 -2.86 9.88
N LYS A 67 3.12 -1.80 10.70
CA LYS A 67 4.21 -1.45 11.62
C LYS A 67 4.34 -2.47 12.75
N GLU A 68 3.23 -2.83 13.39
CA GLU A 68 3.22 -3.83 14.47
C GLU A 68 3.62 -5.23 13.97
N ALA A 69 3.27 -5.57 12.73
CA ALA A 69 3.64 -6.83 12.09
C ALA A 69 5.08 -6.87 11.56
N GLY A 70 5.86 -5.78 11.69
CA GLY A 70 7.22 -5.67 11.14
C GLY A 70 7.25 -5.75 9.60
N GLY A 71 6.13 -5.45 8.94
CA GLY A 71 5.99 -5.53 7.50
C GLY A 71 6.55 -4.29 6.79
N ASN A 72 6.86 -4.45 5.51
CA ASN A 72 7.32 -3.36 4.65
C ASN A 72 6.20 -2.86 3.73
N ILE A 73 6.41 -1.71 3.09
CA ILE A 73 5.48 -1.16 2.10
C ILE A 73 6.20 -1.00 0.77
N LEU A 74 5.60 -1.52 -0.30
CA LEU A 74 5.97 -1.22 -1.68
C LEU A 74 4.88 -0.34 -2.28
N LEU A 75 5.21 0.91 -2.58
CA LEU A 75 4.26 1.88 -3.13
C LEU A 75 4.53 2.07 -4.62
N VAL A 76 3.49 1.93 -5.43
CA VAL A 76 3.54 2.03 -6.90
C VAL A 76 2.51 3.05 -7.37
N SER A 77 2.93 4.01 -8.19
CA SER A 77 2.03 4.97 -8.82
C SER A 77 1.07 4.27 -9.79
N GLN A 78 -0.23 4.52 -9.66
CA GLN A 78 -1.29 3.87 -10.43
C GLN A 78 -2.41 4.86 -10.80
N PHE A 79 -2.23 5.61 -11.89
CA PHE A 79 -3.20 6.62 -12.34
C PHE A 79 -4.57 6.02 -12.73
N THR A 80 -4.60 4.76 -13.15
CA THR A 80 -5.84 4.09 -13.60
C THR A 80 -6.89 3.92 -12.50
N LEU A 81 -6.56 4.13 -11.23
CA LEU A 81 -7.54 4.11 -10.13
C LEU A 81 -8.62 5.20 -10.23
N TYR A 82 -8.41 6.21 -11.08
CA TYR A 82 -9.38 7.25 -11.41
C TYR A 82 -10.03 7.07 -12.79
N ALA A 83 -9.82 5.94 -13.46
CA ALA A 83 -10.45 5.67 -14.75
C ALA A 83 -11.98 5.65 -14.64
N SER A 84 -12.65 6.25 -15.63
CA SER A 84 -14.08 6.02 -15.87
C SER A 84 -14.21 4.79 -16.76
N THR A 85 -14.86 3.73 -16.25
CA THR A 85 -14.94 2.42 -16.92
C THR A 85 -16.38 2.01 -17.25
N LYS A 86 -17.32 2.95 -17.20
CA LYS A 86 -18.69 2.76 -17.68
C LYS A 86 -18.77 3.02 -19.18
#